data_AF-A0A7J2ICW1-F1
#
_entry.id   AF-A0A7J2ICW1-F1
#
_cell.length_a   1.000
_cell.length_b   1.000
_cell.length_c   1.000
_cell.angle_alpha   90.00
_cell.angle_beta   90.00
_cell.angle_gamma   90.00
#
_symmetry.space_group_name_H-M   'P 1'
#
loop_
_entity.id
_entity.type
_entity.pdbx_description
1 polymer ?
#
loop_
_entity_poly.entity_id
_entity_poly.type
_entity_poly.pdbx_seq_one_letter_code
_entity_poly.pdbx_strand_id
1 'polypeptide(L)'
;MSKGLPLHWRLIPQRYNLIGTECLRCGEKFFPPRQLCPNCRRAGKIREVKFSGEGEIYSYTIIHTPPEGFEFMRPYAMGIIKLIEGPLVTAQLVDCKPEDLEIGKRVESVFRKVIADGSSGIIRYGYKFRLKD
;
A
#
# COMPACT_ATOMS: atom_id res chain seq x y z
N MET A 1 11.76 16.12 -4.67
CA MET A 1 12.65 15.28 -5.51
C MET A 1 11.82 14.24 -6.25
N SER A 2 11.75 14.36 -7.58
CA SER A 2 11.26 13.29 -8.46
C SER A 2 12.09 12.04 -8.18
N LYS A 3 11.52 11.08 -7.45
CA LYS A 3 12.12 9.75 -7.36
C LYS A 3 12.08 9.17 -8.77
N GLY A 4 13.25 9.02 -9.39
CA GLY A 4 13.38 8.79 -10.83
C GLY A 4 12.61 7.57 -11.35
N LEU A 5 12.31 7.60 -12.66
CA LEU A 5 11.68 6.53 -13.44
C LEU A 5 12.19 5.11 -13.10
N PRO A 6 13.50 4.86 -12.92
CA PRO A 6 14.01 3.53 -12.60
C PRO A 6 13.54 2.98 -11.26
N LEU A 7 13.29 3.84 -10.27
CA LEU A 7 12.75 3.40 -8.98
C LEU A 7 11.28 3.01 -9.14
N HIS A 8 10.49 3.83 -9.84
CA HIS A 8 9.09 3.51 -10.08
C HIS A 8 8.95 2.16 -10.78
N TRP A 9 9.71 1.95 -11.85
CA TRP A 9 9.69 0.70 -12.62
C TRP A 9 10.02 -0.53 -11.75
N ARG A 10 11.06 -0.46 -10.92
CA ARG A 10 11.43 -1.55 -10.00
C ARG A 10 10.37 -1.88 -8.95
N LEU A 11 9.53 -0.92 -8.59
CA LEU A 11 8.48 -1.08 -7.57
C LEU A 11 7.13 -1.51 -8.16
N ILE A 12 7.00 -1.67 -9.49
CA ILE A 12 5.75 -2.06 -10.14
C ILE A 12 5.17 -3.36 -9.54
N PRO A 13 5.92 -4.46 -9.36
CA PRO A 13 5.34 -5.71 -8.85
C PRO A 13 4.63 -5.53 -7.51
N GLN A 14 5.27 -4.86 -6.54
CA GLN A 14 4.69 -4.60 -5.23
C GLN A 14 3.58 -3.55 -5.24
N ARG A 15 3.64 -2.56 -6.14
CA ARG A 15 2.62 -1.49 -6.20
C ARG A 15 1.36 -1.90 -6.94
N TYR A 16 1.49 -2.71 -7.98
CA TYR A 16 0.38 -3.06 -8.87
C TYR A 16 -0.31 -4.33 -8.37
N ASN A 17 0.47 -5.30 -7.90
CA ASN A 17 -0.01 -6.65 -7.61
C ASN A 17 0.21 -7.07 -6.16
N LEU A 18 0.60 -6.14 -5.28
CA LEU A 18 0.93 -6.42 -3.87
C LEU A 18 1.88 -7.62 -3.71
N ILE A 19 2.88 -7.73 -4.58
CA ILE A 19 3.94 -8.73 -4.44
C ILE A 19 4.83 -8.34 -3.25
N GLY A 20 4.87 -9.19 -2.24
CA GLY A 20 5.79 -9.12 -1.12
C GLY A 20 6.65 -10.38 -1.06
N THR A 21 7.17 -10.71 0.12
CA THR A 21 7.96 -11.93 0.32
C THR A 21 7.55 -12.72 1.54
N GLU A 22 7.85 -14.02 1.54
CA GLU A 22 7.66 -14.93 2.66
C GLU A 22 8.99 -15.62 3.00
N CYS A 23 9.30 -15.75 4.29
CA CYS A 23 10.41 -16.57 4.76
C CYS A 23 9.95 -18.03 4.91
N LEU A 24 10.43 -18.93 4.06
CA LEU A 24 10.13 -20.36 4.09
C LEU A 24 10.55 -21.07 5.39
N ARG A 25 11.43 -20.44 6.17
CA ARG A 25 11.91 -21.02 7.44
C ARG A 25 10.97 -20.74 8.61
N CYS A 26 10.42 -19.53 8.70
CA CYS A 26 9.58 -19.13 9.85
C CYS A 26 8.13 -18.79 9.45
N GLY A 27 7.78 -18.83 8.17
CA GLY A 27 6.44 -18.52 7.66
C GLY A 27 6.07 -17.03 7.63
N GLU A 28 6.93 -16.16 8.18
CA GLU A 28 6.68 -14.71 8.26
C GLU A 28 6.60 -14.09 6.86
N LYS A 29 5.59 -13.25 6.64
CA LYS A 29 5.35 -12.55 5.38
C LYS A 29 5.67 -11.06 5.54
N PHE A 30 6.27 -10.48 4.50
CA PHE A 30 6.77 -9.11 4.51
C PHE A 30 6.22 -8.33 3.34
N PHE A 31 5.72 -7.14 3.65
CA PHE A 31 5.40 -6.12 2.67
C PHE A 31 5.88 -4.76 3.21
N PRO A 32 6.62 -3.94 2.44
CA PRO A 32 7.21 -4.24 1.12
C PRO A 32 8.13 -5.48 1.11
N PRO A 33 8.42 -6.07 -0.07
CA PRO A 33 9.27 -7.25 -0.18
C PRO A 33 10.66 -7.01 0.42
N ARG A 34 11.15 -8.00 1.18
CA ARG A 34 12.49 -7.99 1.79
C ARG A 34 13.35 -9.12 1.23
N GLN A 35 14.63 -8.84 1.03
CA GLN A 35 15.64 -9.83 0.60
C GLN A 35 16.21 -10.66 1.76
N LEU A 36 16.05 -10.18 3.00
CA LEU A 36 16.53 -10.85 4.20
C LEU A 36 15.41 -10.89 5.25
N CYS A 37 15.24 -12.05 5.90
CA CYS A 37 14.33 -12.18 7.01
C CYS A 37 14.93 -11.50 8.25
N PRO A 38 14.22 -10.56 8.92
CA PRO A 38 14.71 -9.96 10.17
C PRO A 38 14.85 -11.00 11.30
N ASN A 39 14.00 -12.03 11.31
CA ASN A 39 13.96 -13.06 12.34
C ASN A 39 15.05 -14.13 12.13
N CYS A 40 15.13 -14.71 10.93
CA CYS A 40 16.08 -15.79 10.61
C CYS A 40 17.42 -15.30 10.03
N ARG A 41 17.53 -14.01 9.67
CA ARG A 41 18.69 -13.38 9.03
C ARG A 41 19.16 -14.19 7.81
N ARG A 42 20.47 -14.45 7.70
CA ARG A 42 21.11 -15.20 6.60
C ARG A 42 20.56 -16.61 6.42
N ALA A 43 19.98 -17.18 7.46
CA ALA A 43 19.45 -18.53 7.42
C ALA A 43 17.94 -18.57 7.08
N GLY A 44 17.34 -17.41 6.78
CA GLY A 44 16.01 -17.34 6.19
C GLY A 44 16.08 -17.58 4.68
N LYS A 45 15.14 -18.36 4.15
CA LYS A 45 14.98 -18.57 2.70
C LYS A 45 13.76 -17.79 2.23
N ILE A 46 13.99 -16.73 1.48
CA ILE A 46 12.94 -15.80 1.02
C ILE A 46 12.39 -16.27 -0.33
N ARG A 47 11.06 -16.28 -0.48
CA ARG A 47 10.37 -16.40 -1.77
C ARG A 47 9.42 -15.23 -1.98
N GLU A 48 9.13 -14.91 -3.23
CA GLU A 48 8.05 -13.96 -3.56
C GLU A 48 6.68 -14.58 -3.25
N VAL A 49 5.73 -13.74 -2.83
CA VAL A 49 4.34 -14.13 -2.60
C VAL A 49 3.41 -12.98 -2.99
N LYS A 50 2.28 -13.32 -3.60
CA LYS A 50 1.21 -12.36 -3.90
C LYS A 50 0.25 -12.29 -2.72
N PHE A 51 0.01 -11.09 -2.21
CA PHE A 51 -0.99 -10.84 -1.18
C PHE A 51 -2.36 -10.69 -1.84
N SER A 52 -3.41 -11.12 -1.14
CA SER A 52 -4.81 -11.03 -1.58
C SER A 52 -5.24 -9.58 -1.84
N GLY A 53 -4.67 -8.64 -1.09
CA GLY A 53 -5.12 -7.26 -1.05
C GLY A 53 -6.32 -7.02 -0.14
N GLU A 54 -6.76 -8.04 0.61
CA GLU A 54 -7.77 -7.89 1.65
C GLU A 54 -7.12 -7.49 2.98
N GLY A 55 -7.84 -6.72 3.77
CA GLY A 55 -7.38 -6.35 5.10
C GLY A 55 -8.45 -5.64 5.92
N GLU A 56 -8.02 -5.06 7.03
CA GLU A 56 -8.83 -4.25 7.93
C GLU A 56 -8.15 -2.91 8.20
N ILE A 57 -8.96 -1.86 8.43
CA ILE A 57 -8.45 -0.55 8.84
C ILE A 57 -7.84 -0.69 10.24
N TYR A 58 -6.51 -0.61 10.34
CA TYR A 58 -5.80 -0.65 11.61
C TYR A 58 -5.83 0.74 12.30
N SER A 59 -5.67 1.80 11.51
CA SER A 59 -5.77 3.19 11.95
C SER A 59 -5.99 4.08 10.73
N TYR A 60 -6.62 5.24 10.88
CA TYR A 60 -6.80 6.19 9.77
C TYR A 60 -6.80 7.65 10.24
N THR A 61 -6.64 8.56 9.28
CA THR A 61 -6.74 10.01 9.47
C THR A 61 -7.35 10.67 8.24
N ILE A 62 -7.99 11.83 8.44
CA ILE A 62 -8.57 12.64 7.37
C ILE A 62 -7.68 13.86 7.14
N ILE A 63 -7.16 13.98 5.92
CA ILE A 63 -6.30 15.08 5.53
C ILE A 63 -7.18 16.19 4.94
N HIS A 64 -7.35 17.26 5.72
CA HIS A 64 -8.10 18.46 5.32
C HIS A 64 -7.23 19.50 4.60
N THR A 65 -5.95 19.59 4.95
CA THR A 65 -4.98 20.50 4.34
C THR A 65 -3.93 19.70 3.60
N PRO A 66 -4.15 19.39 2.31
CA PRO A 66 -3.26 18.57 1.52
C PRO A 66 -1.96 19.30 1.17
N PRO A 67 -0.86 18.57 0.92
CA PRO A 67 0.33 19.15 0.30
C PRO A 67 0.06 19.53 -1.16
N GLU A 68 1.01 20.26 -1.75
CA GLU A 68 0.95 20.66 -3.16
C GLU A 68 0.77 19.46 -4.10
N GLY A 69 -0.16 19.58 -5.05
CA GLY A 69 -0.51 18.54 -6.03
C GLY A 69 -1.59 17.55 -5.58
N PHE A 70 -2.12 17.70 -4.36
CA PHE A 70 -3.19 16.86 -3.79
C PHE A 70 -4.46 17.67 -3.45
N GLU A 71 -4.52 18.94 -3.84
CA GLU A 71 -5.58 19.90 -3.49
C GLU A 71 -6.97 19.44 -3.92
N PHE A 72 -7.05 18.84 -5.11
CA PHE A 72 -8.31 18.35 -5.69
C PHE A 72 -8.89 17.13 -4.97
N MET A 73 -8.12 16.51 -4.07
CA MET A 73 -8.57 15.34 -3.29
C MET A 73 -9.05 15.71 -1.89
N ARG A 74 -9.02 16.98 -1.46
CA ARG A 74 -9.45 17.36 -0.11
C ARG A 74 -10.97 17.25 0.07
N PRO A 75 -11.47 16.77 1.22
CA PRO A 75 -10.73 15.96 2.20
C PRO A 75 -10.52 14.53 1.68
N TYR A 76 -9.37 13.92 1.98
CA TYR A 76 -9.14 12.49 1.70
C TYR A 76 -8.66 11.74 2.93
N ALA A 77 -8.97 10.44 2.96
CA ALA A 77 -8.56 9.55 4.03
C ALA A 77 -7.24 8.84 3.72
N MET A 78 -6.37 8.78 4.73
CA MET A 78 -5.17 7.95 4.75
C MET A 78 -5.32 6.89 5.83
N GLY A 79 -5.07 5.63 5.49
CA GLY A 79 -5.16 4.50 6.39
C GLY A 79 -3.85 3.74 6.52
N ILE A 80 -3.65 3.16 7.69
CA ILE A 80 -2.80 1.98 7.89
C ILE A 80 -3.73 0.77 7.81
N ILE A 81 -3.49 -0.11 6.86
CA ILE A 81 -4.30 -1.30 6.61
C ILE A 81 -3.50 -2.51 7.06
N LYS A 82 -4.11 -3.35 7.90
CA LYS A 82 -3.55 -4.65 8.23
C LYS A 82 -4.06 -5.67 7.23
N LEU A 83 -3.17 -6.14 6.37
CA LEU A 83 -3.49 -7.20 5.42
C LEU A 83 -3.81 -8.50 6.15
N ILE A 84 -4.68 -9.33 5.59
CA ILE A 84 -5.03 -10.63 6.20
C ILE A 84 -3.81 -11.52 6.41
N GLU A 85 -2.76 -11.35 5.59
CA GLU A 85 -1.51 -12.08 5.66
C GLU A 85 -0.56 -11.58 6.76
N GLY A 86 -0.86 -10.44 7.41
CA GLY A 86 -0.11 -9.91 8.56
C GLY A 86 0.43 -8.48 8.42
N PRO A 87 1.11 -8.11 7.32
CA PRO A 87 1.76 -6.80 7.19
C PRO A 87 0.82 -5.60 7.27
N LEU A 88 1.34 -4.51 7.83
CA LEU A 88 0.70 -3.19 7.81
C LEU A 88 1.16 -2.40 6.58
N VAL A 89 0.21 -1.83 5.84
CA VAL A 89 0.48 -0.99 4.66
C VAL A 89 -0.18 0.36 4.78
N THR A 90 0.53 1.42 4.39
CA THR A 90 -0.03 2.78 4.34
C THR A 90 -0.58 3.07 2.95
N ALA A 91 -1.83 3.49 2.86
CA ALA A 91 -2.51 3.78 1.60
C ALA A 91 -3.66 4.77 1.80
N GLN A 92 -4.14 5.36 0.70
CA GLN A 92 -5.40 6.11 0.72
C GLN A 92 -6.60 5.17 0.81
N LEU A 93 -7.60 5.59 1.57
CA LEU A 93 -8.95 5.00 1.56
C LEU A 93 -9.81 5.79 0.57
N VAL A 94 -10.47 5.10 -0.35
CA VAL A 94 -11.24 5.67 -1.46
C VAL A 94 -12.61 5.02 -1.60
N ASP A 95 -13.46 5.62 -2.42
CA ASP A 95 -14.84 5.18 -2.69
C ASP A 95 -15.71 5.11 -1.41
N CYS A 96 -15.40 5.95 -0.42
CA CYS A 96 -16.12 6.08 0.84
C CYS A 96 -16.08 7.54 1.33
N LYS A 97 -17.06 7.94 2.13
CA LYS A 97 -17.01 9.22 2.86
C LYS A 97 -16.21 9.05 4.16
N PRO A 98 -15.65 10.14 4.72
CA PRO A 98 -14.96 10.09 6.01
C PRO A 98 -15.80 9.47 7.13
N GLU A 99 -17.12 9.71 7.12
CA GLU A 99 -18.07 9.19 8.11
C GLU A 99 -18.28 7.67 8.01
N ASP A 100 -17.99 7.07 6.85
CA ASP A 100 -18.12 5.63 6.64
C ASP A 100 -16.92 4.85 7.23
N LEU A 101 -15.84 5.55 7.59
CA LEU A 101 -14.59 4.93 8.03
C LEU A 101 -14.57 4.67 9.53
N GLU A 102 -14.25 3.43 9.89
CA GLU A 102 -14.06 3.00 11.28
C GLU A 102 -12.91 2.00 11.36
N ILE A 103 -12.18 2.02 12.47
CA ILE A 103 -11.14 1.02 12.75
C ILE A 103 -11.78 -0.37 12.82
N GLY A 104 -11.15 -1.35 12.18
CA GLY A 104 -11.64 -2.73 12.07
C GLY A 104 -12.54 -3.01 10.86
N LYS A 105 -13.01 -1.99 10.12
CA LYS A 105 -13.78 -2.23 8.89
C LYS A 105 -12.91 -2.94 7.84
N ARG A 106 -13.53 -3.89 7.14
CA ARG A 106 -12.91 -4.66 6.06
C ARG A 106 -12.69 -3.78 4.84
N VAL A 107 -11.56 -4.00 4.18
CA VAL A 107 -11.17 -3.29 2.97
C VAL A 107 -10.55 -4.23 1.95
N GLU A 108 -10.56 -3.80 0.70
CA GLU A 108 -9.83 -4.46 -0.39
C GLU A 108 -9.02 -3.47 -1.21
N SER A 109 -7.91 -3.95 -1.75
CA SER A 109 -7.02 -3.15 -2.58
C SER A 109 -7.60 -2.92 -3.97
N VAL A 110 -7.45 -1.69 -4.47
CA VAL A 110 -7.86 -1.28 -5.81
C VAL A 110 -6.71 -0.58 -6.53
N PHE A 111 -6.57 -0.85 -7.83
CA PHE A 111 -5.54 -0.24 -8.67
C PHE A 111 -5.96 1.18 -9.08
N ARG A 112 -5.17 2.19 -8.71
CA ARG A 112 -5.51 3.61 -8.94
C ARG A 112 -4.28 4.42 -9.34
N LYS A 113 -4.52 5.55 -10.00
CA LYS A 113 -3.53 6.62 -10.12
C LYS A 113 -3.22 7.16 -8.72
N VAL A 114 -1.95 7.13 -8.34
CA VAL A 114 -1.47 7.63 -7.04
C VAL A 114 -1.00 9.07 -7.17
N ILE A 115 -0.16 9.36 -8.18
CA ILE A 115 0.39 10.70 -8.42
C ILE A 115 0.85 10.82 -9.90
N ALA A 116 0.93 12.05 -10.42
CA ALA A 116 1.61 12.37 -11.66
C ALA A 116 2.81 13.27 -11.39
N ASP A 117 3.94 13.02 -12.05
CA ASP A 117 5.15 13.83 -11.92
C ASP A 117 5.06 15.12 -12.77
N GLY A 118 4.17 16.04 -12.40
CA GLY A 118 3.92 17.26 -13.17
C GLY A 118 3.16 17.00 -14.48
N SER A 119 3.14 18.00 -15.37
CA SER A 119 2.38 17.95 -16.63
C SER A 119 3.01 17.09 -17.73
N SER A 120 4.34 16.90 -17.69
CA SER A 120 5.10 16.16 -18.70
C SER A 120 5.78 14.90 -18.15
N GLY A 121 5.65 14.61 -16.86
CA GLY A 121 6.23 13.41 -16.25
C GLY A 121 5.32 12.19 -16.28
N ILE A 122 5.80 11.10 -15.71
CA ILE A 122 5.07 9.84 -15.70
C ILE A 122 3.89 9.85 -14.73
N ILE A 123 2.87 9.07 -15.08
CA ILE A 123 1.78 8.72 -14.16
C ILE A 123 2.23 7.51 -13.36
N ARG A 124 2.14 7.61 -12.04
CA ARG A 124 2.45 6.52 -11.12
C ARG A 124 1.15 5.91 -10.61
N TYR A 125 0.97 4.63 -10.90
CA TYR A 125 -0.15 3.85 -10.40
C TYR A 125 0.28 2.99 -9.20
N GLY A 126 -0.71 2.51 -8.45
CA GLY A 126 -0.49 1.60 -7.33
C GLY A 126 -1.79 1.28 -6.61
N TYR A 127 -1.66 0.64 -5.45
CA TYR A 127 -2.79 0.30 -4.60
C TYR A 127 -3.33 1.52 -3.83
N LYS A 128 -4.65 1.61 -3.77
CA LYS A 128 -5.43 2.27 -2.72
C LYS A 128 -6.37 1.22 -2.12
N PHE A 129 -7.15 1.55 -1.10
CA PHE A 129 -8.11 0.63 -0.49
C PHE A 129 -9.51 1.23 -0.51
N ARG A 130 -10.53 0.40 -0.71
CA ARG A 130 -11.93 0.77 -0.51
C ARG A 130 -12.56 -0.13 0.55
N LEU A 131 -13.65 0.32 1.16
CA LEU A 131 -14.45 -0.52 2.04
C LEU A 131 -14.95 -1.74 1.25
N LYS A 132 -14.89 -2.90 1.90
CA LYS A 132 -15.41 -4.17 1.38
C LYS A 132 -16.64 -4.53 2.19
N ASP A 133 -17.76 -4.73 1.50
CA ASP A 133 -19.02 -5.19 2.08
C ASP A 133 -18.87 -6.57 2.76
#